data_AF-A0A6B3GF16-F1
#
_entry.id   AF-A0A6B3GF16-F1
#
_cell.length_a   1.000
_cell.length_b   1.000
_cell.length_c   1.000
_cell.angle_alpha   90.00
_cell.angle_beta   90.00
_cell.angle_gamma   90.00
#
_symmetry.space_group_name_H-M   'P 1'
#
loop_
_entity.id
_entity.type
_entity.pdbx_description
1 polymer ?
#
loop_
_entity_poly.entity_id
_entity_poly.type
_entity_poly.pdbx_seq_one_letter_code
_entity_poly.pdbx_strand_id
1 'polypeptide(L)'
;VTQPNVSDWEFLQHLAAESGATVRVDDKGRLQFTKPDPASSAPSPSTSASRDPMVLEYGNNLLALRAVLTGADGSDSVEVRGWNVDTKTRLVARQQSVRSDTVAPGMSPSTAAKMFGANAKTTIADTPYRTQAETRAVAGALAASVSAGFGEVEAVAYGNPQLRAGMPVALGNVGPAFSGRYTATAAHHVLEPDTGYRTTVIVSASPDRSLSGLAAGANAPSRGPRMPGLAIGVVTDIREEG
;
A
#
# COMPACT_ATOMS: atom_id res chain seq x y z
N VAL A 1 6.05 -8.58 -20.91
CA VAL A 1 5.00 -7.77 -20.26
C VAL A 1 4.10 -7.22 -21.36
N THR A 2 2.79 -7.25 -21.20
CA THR A 2 1.82 -6.76 -22.20
C THR A 2 0.91 -5.71 -21.57
N GLN A 3 0.44 -4.74 -22.36
CA GLN A 3 -0.51 -3.71 -21.95
C GLN A 3 -1.85 -3.94 -22.70
N PRO A 4 -2.77 -4.73 -22.13
CA PRO A 4 -3.95 -5.17 -22.85
C PRO A 4 -5.03 -4.08 -22.89
N ASN A 5 -4.92 -3.16 -23.85
CA ASN A 5 -5.89 -2.09 -24.11
C ASN A 5 -6.26 -1.28 -22.86
N VAL A 6 -5.27 -0.94 -22.05
CA VAL A 6 -5.41 -0.04 -20.90
C VAL A 6 -4.56 1.20 -21.12
N SER A 7 -4.89 2.28 -20.41
CA SER A 7 -4.08 3.49 -20.45
C SER A 7 -2.69 3.26 -19.85
N ASP A 8 -1.71 4.06 -20.28
CA ASP A 8 -0.34 4.00 -19.72
C ASP A 8 -0.35 4.23 -18.20
N TRP A 9 -1.24 5.10 -17.71
CA TRP A 9 -1.41 5.35 -16.29
C TRP A 9 -1.87 4.11 -15.52
N GLU A 10 -2.91 3.43 -15.99
CA GLU A 10 -3.40 2.19 -15.36
C GLU A 10 -2.34 1.09 -15.40
N PHE A 11 -1.61 0.98 -16.51
CA PHE A 11 -0.54 0.01 -16.65
C PHE A 11 0.60 0.25 -15.66
N LEU A 12 1.06 1.49 -15.51
CA LEU A 12 2.10 1.85 -14.55
C LEU A 12 1.64 1.63 -13.11
N GLN A 13 0.40 2.00 -12.77
CA GLN A 13 -0.19 1.76 -11.44
C GLN A 13 -0.24 0.27 -11.13
N HIS A 14 -0.59 -0.57 -12.10
CA HIS A 14 -0.59 -2.03 -11.94
C HIS A 14 0.82 -2.59 -11.70
N LEU A 15 1.81 -2.18 -12.49
CA LEU A 15 3.21 -2.60 -12.30
C LEU A 15 3.77 -2.15 -10.95
N ALA A 16 3.39 -0.96 -10.49
CA ALA A 16 3.76 -0.46 -9.18
C ALA A 16 3.17 -1.34 -8.07
N ALA A 17 1.88 -1.67 -8.15
CA ALA A 17 1.24 -2.57 -7.20
C ALA A 17 1.89 -3.97 -7.16
N GLU A 18 2.25 -4.57 -8.30
CA GLU A 18 2.91 -5.89 -8.33
C GLU A 18 4.35 -5.87 -7.77
N SER A 19 5.01 -4.72 -7.81
CA SER A 19 6.40 -4.56 -7.34
C SER A 19 6.52 -3.95 -5.93
N GLY A 20 5.39 -3.59 -5.31
CA GLY A 20 5.36 -2.86 -4.04
C GLY A 20 5.91 -1.43 -4.15
N ALA A 21 5.85 -0.85 -5.35
CA ALA A 21 6.20 0.54 -5.62
C ALA A 21 4.94 1.41 -5.73
N THR A 22 5.15 2.70 -5.92
CA THR A 22 4.11 3.71 -6.16
C THR A 22 4.49 4.56 -7.36
N VAL A 23 3.49 4.97 -8.14
CA VAL A 23 3.66 5.94 -9.22
C VAL A 23 3.13 7.29 -8.74
N ARG A 24 3.96 8.33 -8.85
CA ARG A 24 3.57 9.70 -8.50
C ARG A 24 4.21 10.72 -9.42
N VAL A 25 3.64 11.92 -9.49
CA VAL A 25 4.23 13.06 -10.19
C VAL A 25 4.60 14.12 -9.15
N ASP A 26 5.83 14.63 -9.19
CA ASP A 26 6.26 15.71 -8.30
C ASP A 26 5.80 17.09 -8.79
N ASP A 27 6.03 18.11 -7.98
CA ASP A 27 5.72 19.51 -8.28
C ASP A 27 6.49 20.08 -9.49
N LYS A 28 7.53 19.38 -9.94
CA LYS A 28 8.31 19.71 -11.14
C LYS A 28 7.85 18.92 -12.37
N GLY A 29 6.75 18.17 -12.27
CA GLY A 29 6.21 17.35 -13.35
C GLY A 29 7.01 16.07 -13.62
N ARG A 30 7.92 15.65 -12.72
CA ARG A 30 8.67 14.40 -12.90
C ARG A 30 7.85 13.23 -12.40
N LEU A 31 7.57 12.30 -13.32
CA LEU A 31 7.02 10.99 -13.00
C LEU A 31 8.06 10.17 -12.23
N GLN A 32 7.66 9.61 -11.10
CA GLN A 32 8.49 8.78 -10.24
C GLN A 32 7.84 7.43 -10.03
N PHE A 33 8.63 6.37 -10.19
CA PHE A 33 8.26 5.00 -9.85
C PHE A 33 9.16 4.58 -8.69
N THR A 34 8.69 4.73 -7.46
CA THR A 34 9.51 4.57 -6.26
C THR A 34 8.80 3.78 -5.18
N LYS A 35 9.56 3.09 -4.34
CA LYS A 35 9.03 2.54 -3.10
C LYS A 35 8.76 3.68 -2.11
N PRO A 36 7.67 3.60 -1.32
CA PRO A 36 7.40 4.56 -0.27
C PRO A 36 8.48 4.47 0.82
N ASP A 37 8.78 5.60 1.47
CA ASP A 37 9.68 5.59 2.61
C ASP A 37 9.03 4.83 3.77
N PRO A 38 9.80 3.98 4.47
CA PRO A 38 9.24 3.20 5.56
C PRO A 38 8.89 4.11 6.74
N ALA A 39 7.80 3.80 7.42
CA ALA A 39 7.35 4.46 8.64
C ALA A 39 8.43 4.43 9.73
N SER A 40 9.36 3.47 9.69
CA SER A 40 10.51 3.41 10.61
C SER A 40 11.42 4.65 10.53
N SER A 41 11.43 5.35 9.39
CA SER A 41 12.16 6.61 9.20
C SER A 41 11.45 7.83 9.80
N ALA A 42 10.21 7.68 10.30
CA ALA A 42 9.53 8.76 10.99
C ALA A 42 10.24 9.07 12.33
N PRO A 43 10.08 10.30 12.85
CA PRO A 43 10.55 10.64 14.19
C PRO A 43 9.95 9.72 15.27
N SER A 44 10.49 9.80 16.48
CA SER A 44 9.85 9.12 17.62
C SER A 44 8.49 9.76 17.91
N PRO A 45 7.41 8.97 18.14
CA PRO A 45 6.12 9.52 18.57
C PRO A 45 6.16 10.18 19.96
N SER A 46 7.25 10.01 20.72
CA SER A 46 7.52 10.74 21.96
C SER A 46 8.27 12.07 21.77
N THR A 47 8.70 12.39 20.54
CA THR A 47 9.27 13.70 20.22
C THR A 47 8.15 14.72 20.14
N SER A 48 8.26 15.85 20.83
CA SER A 48 7.28 16.93 20.69
C SER A 48 7.27 17.52 19.28
N ALA A 49 6.08 17.86 18.78
CA ALA A 49 5.88 18.50 17.49
C ALA A 49 6.60 19.86 17.35
N SER A 50 6.92 20.52 18.46
CA SER A 50 7.70 21.78 18.46
C SER A 50 9.17 21.57 18.07
N ARG A 51 9.69 20.34 18.19
CA ARG A 51 11.06 19.99 17.79
C ARG A 51 11.12 19.40 16.39
N ASP A 52 10.09 18.67 16.00
CA ASP A 52 10.03 18.01 14.70
C ASP A 52 8.62 18.16 14.10
N PRO A 53 8.47 18.90 12.98
CA PRO A 53 7.17 19.17 12.37
C PRO A 53 6.53 17.94 11.71
N MET A 54 7.25 16.81 11.59
CA MET A 54 6.73 15.54 11.10
C MET A 54 6.04 14.71 12.20
N VAL A 55 6.06 15.18 13.46
CA VAL A 55 5.23 14.64 14.53
C VAL A 55 3.91 15.39 14.59
N LEU A 56 2.80 14.67 14.50
CA LEU A 56 1.45 15.17 14.73
C LEU A 56 1.04 14.82 16.15
N GLU A 57 1.08 15.82 17.03
CA GLU A 57 0.91 15.67 18.47
C GLU A 57 -0.43 16.27 18.93
N TYR A 58 -1.26 15.44 19.56
CA TYR A 58 -2.53 15.89 20.13
C TYR A 58 -2.29 16.90 21.26
N GLY A 59 -3.05 18.00 21.24
CA GLY A 59 -2.86 19.13 22.15
C GLY A 59 -1.76 20.12 21.70
N ASN A 60 -1.14 19.90 20.54
CA ASN A 60 -0.17 20.80 19.94
C ASN A 60 -0.58 21.13 18.49
N ASN A 61 0.03 20.48 17.49
CA ASN A 61 -0.22 20.78 16.08
C ASN A 61 -1.33 19.94 15.43
N LEU A 62 -1.81 18.89 16.09
CA LEU A 62 -2.90 18.03 15.62
C LEU A 62 -4.25 18.61 16.06
N LEU A 63 -5.10 18.95 15.09
CA LEU A 63 -6.42 19.57 15.28
C LEU A 63 -7.54 18.54 15.39
N ALA A 64 -7.49 17.49 14.57
CA ALA A 64 -8.47 16.41 14.58
C ALA A 64 -7.82 15.11 14.16
N LEU A 65 -8.31 14.00 14.71
CA LEU A 65 -7.84 12.66 14.38
C LEU A 65 -9.03 11.72 14.23
N ARG A 66 -9.04 10.99 13.13
CA ARG A 66 -9.84 9.79 12.93
C ARG A 66 -8.88 8.65 12.65
N ALA A 67 -8.83 7.67 13.54
CA ALA A 67 -7.94 6.51 13.38
C ALA A 67 -8.72 5.23 13.66
N VAL A 68 -8.45 4.20 12.86
CA VAL A 68 -9.05 2.87 12.99
C VAL A 68 -7.93 1.85 12.95
N LEU A 69 -7.91 0.95 13.91
CA LEU A 69 -7.11 -0.27 13.86
C LEU A 69 -8.05 -1.45 13.60
N THR A 70 -7.81 -2.19 12.54
CA THR A 70 -8.70 -3.26 12.10
C THR A 70 -7.91 -4.54 11.83
N GLY A 71 -8.45 -5.66 12.30
CA GLY A 71 -8.03 -7.00 11.86
C GLY A 71 -8.86 -7.54 10.70
N ALA A 72 -9.87 -6.79 10.23
CA ALA A 72 -10.68 -7.20 9.08
C ALA A 72 -9.79 -7.32 7.85
N ASP A 73 -9.97 -8.41 7.09
CA ASP A 73 -9.13 -8.79 5.93
C ASP A 73 -7.64 -9.02 6.25
N GLY A 74 -7.27 -9.08 7.54
CA GLY A 74 -5.93 -9.45 7.99
C GLY A 74 -5.66 -10.94 7.80
N SER A 75 -4.51 -11.27 7.21
CA SER A 75 -3.97 -12.64 7.19
C SER A 75 -2.66 -12.73 7.95
N ASP A 76 -2.32 -13.91 8.48
CA ASP A 76 -0.98 -14.17 9.02
C ASP A 76 0.06 -14.24 7.90
N SER A 77 -0.35 -14.80 6.77
CA SER A 77 0.51 -14.94 5.61
C SER A 77 -0.24 -14.86 4.28
N VAL A 78 0.48 -14.41 3.26
CA VAL A 78 0.07 -14.43 1.86
C VAL A 78 0.84 -15.54 1.15
N GLU A 79 0.15 -16.34 0.35
CA GLU A 79 0.72 -17.38 -0.51
C GLU A 79 0.39 -17.08 -1.97
N VAL A 80 1.42 -16.95 -2.81
CA VAL A 80 1.27 -16.79 -4.26
C VAL A 80 1.75 -18.07 -4.94
N ARG A 81 0.95 -18.56 -5.89
CA ARG A 81 1.22 -19.77 -6.64
C ARG A 81 1.45 -19.46 -8.12
N GLY A 82 2.29 -20.27 -8.75
CA GLY A 82 2.58 -20.22 -10.18
C GLY A 82 2.93 -21.61 -10.72
N TRP A 83 3.25 -21.67 -12.01
CA TRP A 83 3.61 -22.89 -12.70
C TRP A 83 4.76 -22.64 -13.66
N ASN A 84 5.87 -23.35 -13.47
CA ASN A 84 6.97 -23.33 -14.43
C ASN A 84 6.63 -24.30 -15.57
N VAL A 85 6.44 -23.76 -16.78
CA VAL A 85 6.08 -24.54 -17.97
C VAL A 85 7.23 -25.37 -18.51
N ASP A 86 8.47 -24.92 -18.33
CA ASP A 86 9.67 -25.58 -18.83
C ASP A 86 10.01 -26.80 -17.99
N THR A 87 10.01 -26.64 -16.66
CA THR A 87 10.34 -27.71 -15.71
C THR A 87 9.12 -28.52 -15.25
N LYS A 88 7.90 -28.09 -15.61
CA LYS A 88 6.62 -28.70 -15.20
C LYS A 88 6.48 -28.83 -13.68
N THR A 89 6.95 -27.83 -12.95
CA THR A 89 6.92 -27.82 -11.48
C THR A 89 6.07 -26.66 -10.95
N ARG A 90 5.44 -26.90 -9.80
CA ARG A 90 4.71 -25.87 -9.06
C ARG A 90 5.67 -24.84 -8.48
N LEU A 91 5.26 -23.57 -8.52
CA LEU A 91 5.94 -22.46 -7.85
C LEU A 91 5.08 -21.99 -6.69
N VAL A 92 5.67 -21.82 -5.52
CA VAL A 92 4.97 -21.33 -4.33
C VAL A 92 5.88 -20.34 -3.61
N ALA A 93 5.35 -19.17 -3.31
CA ALA A 93 6.00 -18.19 -2.44
C ALA A 93 5.05 -17.85 -1.29
N ARG A 94 5.60 -17.75 -0.08
CA ARG A 94 4.86 -17.37 1.11
C ARG A 94 5.56 -16.21 1.81
N GLN A 95 4.79 -15.23 2.25
CA GLN A 95 5.26 -14.06 3.01
C GLN A 95 4.35 -13.79 4.20
N GLN A 96 4.92 -13.32 5.31
CA GLN A 96 4.15 -12.91 6.49
C GLN A 96 3.54 -11.53 6.28
N SER A 97 2.30 -11.32 6.73
CA SER A 97 1.54 -10.06 6.55
C SER A 97 1.15 -9.38 7.87
N VAL A 98 1.82 -9.71 8.97
CA VAL A 98 1.55 -9.13 10.31
C VAL A 98 2.53 -8.01 10.70
N ARG A 99 3.46 -7.66 9.81
CA ARG A 99 4.41 -6.56 9.99
C ARG A 99 4.33 -5.66 8.77
N SER A 100 4.09 -4.38 9.01
CA SER A 100 4.01 -3.36 7.97
C SER A 100 5.18 -2.40 8.07
N ASP A 101 5.71 -2.04 6.91
CA ASP A 101 6.70 -0.98 6.78
C ASP A 101 6.05 0.40 6.66
N THR A 102 4.72 0.49 6.47
CA THR A 102 3.99 1.76 6.31
C THR A 102 3.13 2.12 7.52
N VAL A 103 2.74 1.14 8.34
CA VAL A 103 1.84 1.33 9.48
C VAL A 103 2.38 0.61 10.71
N ALA A 104 2.90 1.39 11.66
CA ALA A 104 3.50 0.90 12.92
C ALA A 104 2.85 1.59 14.14
N PRO A 105 1.59 1.26 14.46
CA PRO A 105 0.90 1.72 15.66
C PRO A 105 1.49 1.09 16.94
N GLY A 106 1.11 1.63 18.09
CA GLY A 106 1.52 1.09 19.40
C GLY A 106 0.86 -0.25 19.74
N MET A 107 -0.34 -0.52 19.21
CA MET A 107 -0.93 -1.86 19.27
C MET A 107 -0.34 -2.76 18.18
N SER A 108 0.16 -3.95 18.55
CA SER A 108 0.70 -4.90 17.58
C SER A 108 -0.40 -5.49 16.67
N PRO A 109 -0.18 -5.56 15.33
CA PRO A 109 -1.07 -6.27 14.42
C PRO A 109 -1.30 -7.74 14.80
N SER A 110 -0.29 -8.37 15.39
CA SER A 110 -0.37 -9.77 15.86
C SER A 110 -1.43 -9.99 16.94
N THR A 111 -1.79 -8.96 17.71
CA THR A 111 -2.85 -9.03 18.71
C THR A 111 -4.21 -9.20 18.06
N ALA A 112 -4.47 -8.48 16.95
CA ALA A 112 -5.70 -8.61 16.19
C ALA A 112 -5.75 -9.93 15.42
N ALA A 113 -4.64 -10.34 14.79
CA ALA A 113 -4.56 -11.60 14.04
C ALA A 113 -4.91 -12.83 14.91
N LYS A 114 -4.46 -12.86 16.17
CA LYS A 114 -4.79 -13.94 17.12
C LYS A 114 -6.30 -14.12 17.35
N MET A 115 -7.11 -13.09 17.17
CA MET A 115 -8.56 -13.17 17.37
C MET A 115 -9.29 -13.94 16.26
N PHE A 116 -8.69 -14.05 15.07
CA PHE A 116 -9.30 -14.70 13.88
C PHE A 116 -8.81 -16.14 13.65
N GLY A 117 -8.03 -16.68 14.58
CA GLY A 117 -7.50 -18.04 14.52
C GLY A 117 -6.07 -18.10 13.97
N ALA A 118 -5.29 -19.04 14.49
CA ALA A 118 -3.91 -19.22 14.06
C ALA A 118 -3.85 -19.74 12.61
N ASN A 119 -3.00 -19.13 11.79
CA ASN A 119 -2.67 -19.48 10.41
C ASN A 119 -3.66 -18.99 9.34
N ALA A 120 -4.35 -17.88 9.55
CA ALA A 120 -5.16 -17.25 8.50
C ALA A 120 -4.28 -16.94 7.27
N LYS A 121 -4.71 -17.40 6.09
CA LYS A 121 -3.88 -17.34 4.87
C LYS A 121 -4.65 -16.87 3.66
N THR A 122 -4.15 -15.83 3.00
CA THR A 122 -4.63 -15.35 1.70
C THR A 122 -3.87 -16.06 0.58
N THR A 123 -4.57 -16.73 -0.35
CA THR A 123 -3.94 -17.47 -1.45
C THR A 123 -4.30 -16.86 -2.80
N ILE A 124 -3.28 -16.54 -3.60
CA ILE A 124 -3.42 -16.07 -4.98
C ILE A 124 -2.90 -17.13 -5.93
N ALA A 125 -3.75 -17.56 -6.86
CA ALA A 125 -3.45 -18.65 -7.81
C ALA A 125 -4.07 -18.41 -9.20
N ASP A 126 -4.56 -17.21 -9.47
CA ASP A 126 -5.29 -16.85 -10.68
C ASP A 126 -4.42 -16.17 -11.75
N THR A 127 -3.18 -15.77 -11.40
CA THR A 127 -2.17 -15.27 -12.34
C THR A 127 -1.12 -16.36 -12.61
N PRO A 128 -0.85 -16.71 -13.89
CA PRO A 128 0.07 -17.80 -14.24
C PRO A 128 1.54 -17.34 -14.19
N TYR A 129 2.05 -17.04 -12.99
CA TYR A 129 3.46 -16.71 -12.79
C TYR A 129 4.37 -17.88 -13.22
N ARG A 130 5.45 -17.57 -13.94
CA ARG A 130 6.33 -18.56 -14.57
C ARG A 130 7.65 -18.74 -13.85
N THR A 131 8.03 -17.79 -12.99
CA THR A 131 9.29 -17.86 -12.24
C THR A 131 9.10 -17.75 -10.73
N GLN A 132 10.02 -18.35 -9.97
CA GLN A 132 10.03 -18.25 -8.51
C GLN A 132 10.30 -16.79 -8.06
N ALA A 133 11.01 -16.00 -8.85
CA ALA A 133 11.26 -14.60 -8.56
C ALA A 133 9.98 -13.75 -8.65
N GLU A 134 9.17 -13.95 -9.69
CA GLU A 134 7.86 -13.29 -9.85
C GLU A 134 6.93 -13.60 -8.67
N THR A 135 6.73 -14.88 -8.35
CA THR A 135 5.88 -15.28 -7.21
C THR A 135 6.35 -14.68 -5.88
N ARG A 136 7.67 -14.57 -5.65
CA ARG A 136 8.22 -13.93 -4.44
C ARG A 136 7.99 -12.43 -4.41
N ALA A 137 8.18 -11.74 -5.54
CA ALA A 137 7.96 -10.30 -5.63
C ALA A 137 6.50 -9.95 -5.33
N VAL A 138 5.56 -10.65 -5.98
CA VAL A 138 4.12 -10.45 -5.78
C VAL A 138 3.69 -10.83 -4.37
N ALA A 139 4.21 -11.93 -3.81
CA ALA A 139 3.90 -12.31 -2.43
C ALA A 139 4.35 -11.24 -1.43
N GLY A 140 5.53 -10.62 -1.67
CA GLY A 140 6.03 -9.52 -0.85
C GLY A 140 5.18 -8.26 -0.96
N ALA A 141 4.83 -7.85 -2.19
CA ALA A 141 3.99 -6.69 -2.43
C ALA A 141 2.60 -6.84 -1.81
N LEU A 142 1.97 -8.00 -1.99
CA LEU A 142 0.66 -8.28 -1.41
C LEU A 142 0.71 -8.39 0.12
N ALA A 143 1.75 -9.02 0.69
CA ALA A 143 1.91 -9.05 2.14
C ALA A 143 2.08 -7.65 2.74
N ALA A 144 2.79 -6.75 2.05
CA ALA A 144 2.94 -5.35 2.45
C ALA A 144 1.60 -4.57 2.35
N SER A 145 0.81 -4.80 1.30
CA SER A 145 -0.52 -4.19 1.15
C SER A 145 -1.48 -4.66 2.24
N VAL A 146 -1.55 -5.97 2.51
CA VAL A 146 -2.39 -6.54 3.58
C VAL A 146 -1.96 -6.01 4.95
N SER A 147 -0.65 -5.97 5.23
CA SER A 147 -0.15 -5.52 6.53
C SER A 147 -0.36 -4.02 6.76
N ALA A 148 -0.27 -3.20 5.71
CA ALA A 148 -0.64 -1.79 5.75
C ALA A 148 -2.12 -1.59 6.12
N GLY A 149 -2.99 -2.54 5.79
CA GLY A 149 -4.44 -2.52 6.08
C GLY A 149 -4.79 -2.49 7.56
N PHE A 150 -3.83 -2.81 8.44
CA PHE A 150 -4.06 -2.88 9.87
C PHE A 150 -4.48 -1.55 10.50
N GLY A 151 -3.99 -0.43 9.97
CA GLY A 151 -4.28 0.90 10.52
C GLY A 151 -4.60 1.91 9.43
N GLU A 152 -5.73 2.59 9.61
CA GLU A 152 -6.14 3.73 8.80
C GLU A 152 -6.13 4.99 9.66
N VAL A 153 -5.60 6.08 9.12
CA VAL A 153 -5.48 7.36 9.82
C VAL A 153 -5.90 8.48 8.88
N GLU A 154 -6.69 9.41 9.41
CA GLU A 154 -6.94 10.72 8.86
C GLU A 154 -6.65 11.74 9.97
N ALA A 155 -5.61 12.55 9.77
CA ALA A 155 -5.11 13.50 10.75
C ALA A 155 -5.12 14.91 10.15
N VAL A 156 -5.83 15.83 10.79
CA VAL A 156 -5.85 17.24 10.40
C VAL A 156 -4.88 17.99 11.30
N ALA A 157 -3.88 18.64 10.72
CA ALA A 157 -2.88 19.41 11.45
C ALA A 157 -2.83 20.87 10.97
N TYR A 158 -2.21 21.73 11.78
CA TYR A 158 -1.78 23.05 11.30
C TYR A 158 -0.88 22.90 10.07
N GLY A 159 -1.02 23.82 9.14
CA GLY A 159 -0.42 23.74 7.82
C GLY A 159 1.09 23.51 7.85
N ASN A 160 1.51 22.39 7.30
CA ASN A 160 2.91 22.02 7.12
C ASN A 160 3.13 21.58 5.67
N PRO A 161 3.93 22.30 4.86
CA PRO A 161 4.19 21.98 3.45
C PRO A 161 5.13 20.78 3.24
N GLN A 162 5.76 20.27 4.31
CA GLN A 162 6.59 19.07 4.29
C GLN A 162 5.75 17.79 4.37
N LEU A 163 4.52 17.87 4.90
CA LEU A 163 3.58 16.75 4.91
C LEU A 163 3.11 16.46 3.49
N ARG A 164 3.62 15.38 2.89
CA ARG A 164 3.33 14.97 1.51
C ARG A 164 3.13 13.46 1.43
N ALA A 165 2.47 13.01 0.37
CA ALA A 165 2.39 11.59 0.06
C ALA A 165 3.80 10.97 -0.04
N GLY A 166 3.96 9.80 0.58
CA GLY A 166 5.21 9.07 0.71
C GLY A 166 6.07 9.46 1.92
N MET A 167 5.70 10.50 2.68
CA MET A 167 6.52 10.96 3.81
C MET A 167 6.16 10.24 5.11
N PRO A 168 7.16 9.80 5.89
CA PRO A 168 6.93 9.16 7.18
C PRO A 168 6.59 10.22 8.25
N VAL A 169 5.50 10.00 8.97
CA VAL A 169 4.94 10.85 10.02
C VAL A 169 4.77 10.06 11.32
N ALA A 170 4.81 10.75 12.45
CA ALA A 170 4.56 10.13 13.75
C ALA A 170 3.28 10.70 14.37
N LEU A 171 2.45 9.85 15.00
CA LEU A 171 1.35 10.30 15.85
C LEU A 171 1.77 10.23 17.31
N GLY A 172 1.76 11.38 17.98
CA GLY A 172 2.11 11.53 19.39
C GLY A 172 0.90 11.91 20.25
N ASN A 173 0.86 11.42 21.49
CA ASN A 173 -0.16 11.77 22.49
C ASN A 173 -1.62 11.45 22.09
N VAL A 174 -1.85 10.49 21.20
CA VAL A 174 -3.19 10.11 20.70
C VAL A 174 -3.74 8.83 21.35
N GLY A 175 -3.14 8.41 22.47
CA GLY A 175 -3.42 7.16 23.16
C GLY A 175 -2.46 6.02 22.75
N PRO A 176 -2.20 5.06 23.63
CA PRO A 176 -1.11 4.09 23.48
C PRO A 176 -1.31 3.10 22.33
N ALA A 177 -2.55 2.81 21.94
CA ALA A 177 -2.82 1.93 20.81
C ALA A 177 -2.50 2.58 19.46
N PHE A 178 -2.81 3.87 19.31
CA PHE A 178 -2.70 4.61 18.05
C PHE A 178 -1.42 5.44 17.93
N SER A 179 -0.76 5.77 19.05
CA SER A 179 0.53 6.46 19.00
C SER A 179 1.57 5.56 18.34
N GLY A 180 2.27 6.07 17.33
CA GLY A 180 3.09 5.24 16.46
C GLY A 180 3.63 5.99 15.26
N ARG A 181 4.18 5.23 14.31
CA ARG A 181 4.75 5.75 13.07
C ARG A 181 3.96 5.27 11.88
N TYR A 182 3.79 6.14 10.89
CA TYR A 182 2.97 5.91 9.72
C TYR A 182 3.62 6.54 8.49
N THR A 183 3.40 5.98 7.31
CA THR A 183 3.76 6.62 6.04
C THR A 183 2.52 7.25 5.44
N ALA A 184 2.53 8.57 5.24
CA ALA A 184 1.43 9.28 4.62
C ALA A 184 1.21 8.77 3.18
N THR A 185 0.00 8.33 2.85
CA THR A 185 -0.35 7.90 1.50
C THR A 185 -0.98 9.03 0.68
N ALA A 186 -1.63 9.98 1.34
CA ALA A 186 -2.05 11.24 0.72
C ALA A 186 -1.91 12.40 1.70
N ALA A 187 -1.79 13.60 1.15
CA ALA A 187 -1.84 14.85 1.90
C ALA A 187 -2.68 15.86 1.13
N HIS A 188 -3.59 16.54 1.81
CA HIS A 188 -4.43 17.59 1.25
C HIS A 188 -4.15 18.91 1.99
N HIS A 189 -3.76 19.93 1.24
CA HIS A 189 -3.44 21.25 1.75
C HIS A 189 -4.58 22.20 1.43
N VAL A 190 -5.15 22.81 2.46
CA VAL A 190 -6.26 23.77 2.33
C VAL A 190 -5.82 25.11 2.87
N LEU A 191 -5.97 26.16 2.07
CA LEU A 191 -5.70 27.54 2.46
C LEU A 191 -7.02 28.31 2.40
N GLU A 192 -7.58 28.57 3.57
CA GLU A 192 -8.85 29.28 3.73
C GLU A 192 -8.63 30.62 4.45
N PRO A 193 -9.36 31.69 4.09
CA PRO A 193 -9.20 33.00 4.73
C PRO A 193 -9.54 33.01 6.23
N ASP A 194 -10.49 32.19 6.66
CA ASP A 194 -11.03 32.15 8.02
C ASP A 194 -10.36 31.09 8.90
N THR A 195 -10.05 29.90 8.35
CA THR A 195 -9.42 28.81 9.10
C THR A 195 -7.90 28.70 8.93
N GLY A 196 -7.33 29.48 8.00
CA GLY A 196 -5.90 29.54 7.71
C GLY A 196 -5.41 28.37 6.86
N TYR A 197 -4.13 28.03 7.02
CA TYR A 197 -3.50 26.91 6.32
C TYR A 197 -3.61 25.64 7.16
N ARG A 198 -4.22 24.60 6.59
CA ARG A 198 -4.36 23.26 7.20
C ARG A 198 -3.83 22.19 6.26
N THR A 199 -3.29 21.13 6.85
CA THR A 199 -2.92 19.92 6.11
C THR A 199 -3.66 18.72 6.68
N THR A 200 -4.42 18.02 5.84
CA THR A 200 -4.98 16.71 6.16
C THR A 200 -4.05 15.62 5.64
N VAL A 201 -3.54 14.79 6.54
CA VAL A 201 -2.72 13.62 6.22
C VAL A 201 -3.59 12.38 6.27
N ILE A 202 -3.50 11.56 5.23
CA ILE A 202 -4.22 10.29 5.12
C ILE A 202 -3.20 9.17 5.06
N VAL A 203 -3.43 8.14 5.86
CA VAL A 203 -2.71 6.86 5.81
C VAL A 203 -3.77 5.79 5.59
N SER A 204 -3.68 5.13 4.44
CA SER A 204 -4.57 4.03 4.08
C SER A 204 -3.79 3.04 3.23
N ALA A 205 -4.05 1.76 3.43
CA ALA A 205 -3.36 0.65 2.78
C ALA A 205 -3.62 0.53 1.27
N SER A 206 -4.62 1.26 0.77
CA SER A 206 -5.20 1.16 -0.57
C SER A 206 -5.72 -0.24 -0.86
N PRO A 207 -7.05 -0.33 -0.96
CA PRO A 207 -7.60 -0.38 -2.30
C PRO A 207 -8.37 0.88 -2.65
N ASP A 208 -8.60 1.09 -3.94
CA ASP A 208 -9.45 2.17 -4.46
C ASP A 208 -10.78 2.24 -3.66
N ARG A 209 -10.89 3.25 -2.79
CA ARG A 209 -12.08 3.51 -1.96
C ARG A 209 -13.08 4.43 -2.67
N SER A 210 -12.87 4.72 -3.96
CA SER A 210 -13.93 5.32 -4.76
C SER A 210 -15.17 4.42 -4.71
N LEU A 211 -16.35 5.01 -4.92
CA LEU A 211 -17.59 4.23 -5.04
C LEU A 211 -17.46 3.14 -6.10
N SER A 212 -16.77 3.41 -7.20
CA SER A 212 -16.44 2.43 -8.24
C SER A 212 -15.56 1.30 -7.71
N GLY A 213 -14.50 1.60 -6.98
CA GLY A 213 -13.66 0.58 -6.37
C GLY A 213 -14.44 -0.28 -5.38
N LEU A 214 -15.21 0.33 -4.48
CA LEU A 214 -16.03 -0.40 -3.51
C LEU A 214 -17.08 -1.29 -4.18
N ALA A 215 -17.76 -0.81 -5.21
CA ALA A 215 -18.76 -1.58 -5.97
C ALA A 215 -18.13 -2.71 -6.80
N ALA A 216 -16.90 -2.52 -7.30
CA ALA A 216 -16.15 -3.51 -8.07
C ALA A 216 -15.40 -4.54 -7.18
N GLY A 217 -15.51 -4.43 -5.85
CA GLY A 217 -14.84 -5.32 -4.91
C GLY A 217 -13.44 -4.87 -4.53
N ALA A 218 -13.29 -3.61 -4.08
CA ALA A 218 -12.05 -2.97 -3.64
C ALA A 218 -11.21 -3.87 -2.72
N ASN A 219 -11.81 -4.67 -1.84
CA ASN A 219 -11.04 -5.49 -0.89
C ASN A 219 -10.29 -6.66 -1.56
N ALA A 220 -10.51 -6.94 -2.85
CA ALA A 220 -9.70 -7.89 -3.59
C ALA A 220 -8.40 -7.23 -4.05
N PRO A 221 -7.24 -7.91 -3.94
CA PRO A 221 -5.99 -7.39 -4.47
C PRO A 221 -6.13 -7.04 -5.95
N SER A 222 -5.53 -5.90 -6.36
CA SER A 222 -5.58 -5.37 -7.71
C SER A 222 -5.34 -6.49 -8.74
N ARG A 223 -6.38 -6.93 -9.42
CA ARG A 223 -6.26 -7.86 -10.55
C ARG A 223 -5.72 -7.06 -11.72
N GLY A 224 -4.56 -7.47 -12.23
CA GLY A 224 -4.00 -6.88 -13.44
C GLY A 224 -5.00 -6.88 -14.59
N PRO A 225 -4.88 -5.93 -15.52
CA PRO A 225 -5.80 -5.85 -16.64
C PRO A 225 -5.73 -7.15 -17.44
N ARG A 226 -6.87 -7.81 -17.59
CA ARG A 226 -7.00 -9.07 -18.32
C ARG A 226 -7.54 -8.80 -19.71
N MET A 227 -7.08 -9.56 -20.69
CA MET A 227 -7.78 -9.64 -21.95
C MET A 227 -9.14 -10.33 -21.69
N PRO A 228 -10.28 -9.66 -21.95
CA PRO A 228 -11.60 -10.17 -21.58
C PRO A 228 -12.10 -11.30 -22.50
N GLY A 229 -11.27 -11.79 -23.44
CA GLY A 229 -11.67 -12.81 -24.39
C GLY A 229 -10.53 -13.30 -25.26
N LEU A 230 -10.89 -14.06 -26.28
CA LEU A 230 -9.98 -14.61 -27.29
C LEU A 230 -9.68 -13.56 -28.36
N ALA A 231 -8.48 -13.62 -28.93
CA ALA A 231 -8.07 -12.83 -30.06
C ALA A 231 -7.49 -13.74 -31.16
N ILE A 232 -7.66 -13.34 -32.42
CA ILE A 232 -7.05 -14.02 -33.57
C ILE A 232 -5.67 -13.38 -33.79
N GLY A 233 -4.63 -14.21 -33.86
CA GLY A 233 -3.27 -13.78 -34.19
C GLY A 233 -2.85 -14.30 -35.56
N VAL A 234 -2.15 -13.48 -36.34
CA VAL A 234 -1.49 -13.91 -37.58
C VAL A 234 -0.06 -14.33 -37.24
N VAL A 235 0.32 -15.54 -37.66
CA VAL A 235 1.69 -16.03 -37.49
C VAL A 235 2.58 -15.33 -38.51
N THR A 236 3.58 -14.59 -38.04
CA THR A 236 4.43 -13.75 -38.88
C THR A 236 5.79 -14.37 -39.19
N ASP A 237 6.41 -15.10 -38.24
CA ASP A 237 7.73 -15.72 -38.39
C ASP A 237 7.90 -16.86 -37.39
N ILE A 238 8.61 -17.93 -37.78
CA ILE A 238 8.95 -19.08 -36.94
C ILE A 238 10.36 -19.03 -36.34
N ARG A 239 11.22 -18.07 -36.74
CA ARG A 239 12.61 -17.92 -36.27
C ARG A 239 13.31 -19.26 -36.07
N GLU A 240 13.49 -20.03 -37.14
CA GLU A 240 14.44 -21.13 -37.12
C GLU A 240 15.86 -20.53 -37.14
N GLU A 241 16.57 -20.60 -36.01
CA GLU A 241 18.03 -20.47 -36.02
C GLU A 241 18.60 -21.76 -36.64
N GLY A 242 19.09 -21.65 -37.88
CA GLY A 242 19.83 -22.71 -38.57
C GLY A 242 21.24 -22.90 -38.01
#